data_AF-A0A382FVU9-F1
#
_entry.id   AF-A0A382FVU9-F1
#
_cell.length_a   1.000
_cell.length_b   1.000
_cell.length_c   1.000
_cell.angle_alpha   90.00
_cell.angle_beta   90.00
_cell.angle_gamma   90.00
#
_symmetry.space_group_name_H-M   'P 1'
#
loop_
_entity.id
_entity.type
_entity.pdbx_description
1 polymer ?
#
loop_
_entity_poly.entity_id
_entity_poly.type
_entity_poly.pdbx_seq_one_letter_code
_entity_poly.pdbx_strand_id
1 'polypeptide(L)'
;MTKNNLKVVKSTKDQDSEKKEKNKALDAAISQITDTFGKGSVMKLGQQTAMDIESISTGSLSLDLALGIGGLPKGRVIEIYGPESSGKTTLALQVVAEAQKTGGICGFIDAEHALDPVYAKKLGV
;
A
#
# COMPACT_ATOMS: atom_id res chain seq x y z
N MET A 1 39.47 -47.18 17.88
CA MET A 1 39.10 -46.76 16.51
C MET A 1 38.35 -45.43 16.60
N THR A 2 39.05 -44.31 16.47
CA THR A 2 38.44 -42.98 16.58
C THR A 2 38.28 -42.43 15.17
N LYS A 3 37.04 -42.35 14.67
CA LYS A 3 36.75 -41.78 13.35
C LYS A 3 36.86 -40.26 13.43
N ASN A 4 37.84 -39.69 12.74
CA ASN A 4 38.01 -38.26 12.56
C ASN A 4 36.87 -37.69 11.68
N ASN A 5 36.01 -36.84 12.26
CA ASN A 5 35.04 -36.03 11.53
C ASN A 5 35.68 -34.69 11.09
N LEU A 6 36.51 -34.70 10.06
CA LEU A 6 36.92 -33.46 9.40
C LEU A 6 35.73 -32.92 8.59
N LYS A 7 35.09 -31.85 9.08
CA LYS A 7 34.23 -31.00 8.24
C LYS A 7 35.12 -30.24 7.26
N VAL A 8 34.95 -30.50 5.97
CA VAL A 8 35.57 -29.71 4.91
C VAL A 8 34.98 -28.29 4.98
N VAL A 9 35.78 -27.33 5.44
CA VAL A 9 35.43 -25.91 5.43
C VAL A 9 35.79 -25.38 4.04
N LYS A 10 34.79 -25.00 3.25
CA LYS A 10 34.99 -24.44 1.90
C LYS A 10 35.84 -23.16 1.97
N SER A 11 36.74 -23.00 1.00
CA SER A 11 37.61 -21.83 0.92
C SER A 11 36.81 -20.56 0.58
N THR A 12 37.30 -19.39 1.01
CA THR A 12 36.64 -18.09 0.81
C THR A 12 36.43 -17.77 -0.68
N LYS A 13 37.32 -18.24 -1.57
CA LYS A 13 37.18 -18.08 -3.02
C LYS A 13 36.04 -18.91 -3.61
N ASP A 14 35.77 -20.11 -3.08
CA ASP A 14 34.69 -20.98 -3.55
C ASP A 14 33.31 -20.46 -3.09
N GLN A 15 33.26 -19.79 -1.94
CA GLN A 15 32.05 -19.13 -1.44
C GLN A 15 31.64 -17.94 -2.33
N ASP A 16 32.61 -17.14 -2.77
CA ASP A 16 32.37 -15.96 -3.62
C ASP A 16 31.92 -16.34 -5.04
N SER A 17 32.48 -17.41 -5.61
CA SER A 17 32.06 -17.91 -6.93
C SER A 17 30.64 -18.47 -6.90
N GLU A 18 30.29 -19.27 -5.88
CA GLU A 18 28.93 -19.78 -5.68
C GLU A 18 27.92 -18.66 -5.48
N LYS A 19 28.27 -17.60 -4.74
CA LYS A 19 27.40 -16.44 -4.53
C LYS A 19 27.16 -15.68 -5.84
N LYS A 20 28.17 -15.56 -6.69
CA LYS A 20 28.06 -14.93 -8.00
C LYS A 20 27.15 -15.70 -8.96
N GLU A 21 27.26 -17.02 -9.01
CA GLU A 21 26.37 -17.88 -9.82
C GLU A 21 24.92 -17.81 -9.33
N LYS A 22 24.70 -17.82 -8.00
CA LYS A 22 23.35 -17.66 -7.41
C LYS A 22 22.73 -16.31 -7.76
N ASN A 23 23.50 -15.22 -7.72
CA ASN A 23 23.00 -13.90 -8.11
C ASN A 23 22.63 -13.85 -9.60
N LYS A 24 23.42 -14.46 -10.48
CA LYS A 24 23.11 -14.51 -11.92
C LYS A 24 21.81 -15.28 -12.21
N ALA A 25 21.60 -16.41 -11.53
CA ALA A 25 20.35 -17.17 -11.65
C ALA A 25 19.15 -16.38 -11.10
N LEU A 26 19.33 -15.66 -9.99
CA LEU A 26 18.30 -14.79 -9.41
C LEU A 26 17.92 -13.66 -10.36
N ASP A 27 18.90 -12.99 -10.97
CA ASP A 27 18.65 -11.88 -11.91
C ASP A 27 17.93 -12.38 -13.18
N ALA A 28 18.27 -13.57 -13.68
CA ALA A 28 17.58 -14.20 -14.81
C ALA A 28 16.12 -14.52 -14.50
N ALA A 29 15.84 -15.06 -13.30
CA ALA A 29 14.48 -15.34 -12.86
C ALA A 29 13.65 -14.05 -12.70
N ILE A 30 14.25 -12.99 -12.14
CA ILE A 30 13.62 -11.67 -12.02
C ILE A 30 13.28 -11.09 -13.40
N SER A 31 14.18 -11.24 -14.39
CA SER A 31 13.93 -10.81 -15.76
C SER A 31 12.75 -11.56 -16.39
N GLN A 32 12.72 -12.88 -16.27
CA GLN A 32 11.63 -13.69 -16.81
C GLN A 32 10.26 -13.32 -16.23
N ILE A 33 10.18 -13.05 -14.92
CA ILE A 33 8.95 -12.60 -14.27
C ILE A 33 8.55 -11.22 -14.81
N THR A 34 9.52 -10.32 -14.97
CA THR A 34 9.27 -8.96 -15.50
C THR A 34 8.79 -8.98 -16.96
N ASP A 35 9.37 -9.85 -17.80
CA ASP A 35 8.99 -9.97 -19.21
C ASP A 35 7.61 -10.61 -19.38
N THR A 36 7.25 -11.56 -18.52
CA THR A 36 5.98 -12.29 -18.60
C THR A 36 4.82 -11.51 -18.00
N PHE A 37 5.03 -10.83 -16.87
CA PHE A 37 3.97 -10.21 -16.07
C PHE A 37 4.04 -8.68 -16.03
N GLY A 38 5.01 -8.08 -16.71
CA GLY A 38 5.20 -6.64 -16.78
C GLY A 38 6.12 -6.07 -15.70
N LYS A 39 6.52 -4.81 -15.88
CA LYS A 39 7.35 -4.06 -14.92
C LYS A 39 6.65 -3.92 -13.57
N GLY A 40 7.36 -4.19 -12.48
CA GLY A 40 6.82 -4.11 -11.11
C GLY A 40 6.17 -5.40 -10.59
N SER A 41 6.15 -6.47 -11.37
CA SER A 41 5.67 -7.80 -10.96
C SER A 41 6.56 -8.47 -9.90
N VAL A 42 7.86 -8.12 -9.88
CA VAL A 42 8.82 -8.52 -8.84
C VAL A 42 9.82 -7.40 -8.60
N MET A 43 10.12 -7.11 -7.34
CA MET A 43 11.05 -6.05 -6.93
C MET A 43 11.68 -6.39 -5.58
N LYS A 44 12.88 -5.87 -5.33
CA LYS A 44 13.54 -6.05 -4.03
C LYS A 44 12.87 -5.17 -3.00
N LEU A 45 12.48 -5.74 -1.86
CA LEU A 45 11.95 -5.00 -0.72
C LEU A 45 13.01 -4.00 -0.23
N GLY A 46 12.78 -2.70 -0.44
CA GLY A 46 13.74 -1.63 -0.11
C GLY A 46 14.51 -1.05 -1.30
N GLN A 47 14.29 -1.52 -2.53
CA GLN A 47 14.67 -0.77 -3.72
C GLN A 47 13.76 0.46 -3.75
N GLN A 48 14.26 1.60 -3.24
CA GLN A 48 13.49 2.82 -3.09
C GLN A 48 13.02 3.33 -4.46
N THR A 49 11.80 3.00 -4.82
CA THR A 49 10.83 4.05 -5.09
C THR A 49 10.20 4.36 -3.76
N ALA A 50 10.41 5.56 -3.21
CA ALA A 50 9.45 6.09 -2.25
C ALA A 50 8.09 5.93 -2.93
N MET A 51 7.28 4.97 -2.50
CA MET A 51 5.89 4.96 -2.92
C MET A 51 5.31 6.16 -2.21
N ASP A 52 5.31 7.31 -2.88
CA ASP A 52 4.51 8.45 -2.47
C ASP A 52 3.07 7.93 -2.43
N ILE A 53 2.61 7.60 -1.23
CA ILE A 53 1.25 7.14 -1.02
C ILE A 53 0.40 8.38 -1.18
N GLU A 54 -0.17 8.53 -2.37
CA GLU A 54 -1.14 9.58 -2.64
C GLU A 54 -2.30 9.45 -1.65
N SER A 55 -2.72 10.56 -1.08
CA SER A 55 -3.77 10.61 -0.06
C SER A 55 -4.93 11.54 -0.48
N ILE A 56 -6.10 11.30 0.10
CA ILE A 56 -7.30 12.15 -0.03
C ILE A 56 -7.57 12.75 1.35
N SER A 57 -7.66 14.09 1.44
CA SER A 57 -7.99 14.77 2.69
C SER A 57 -9.32 14.24 3.27
N THR A 58 -9.39 14.15 4.59
CA THR A 58 -10.62 13.78 5.30
C THR A 58 -11.62 14.92 5.42
N GLY A 59 -11.26 16.13 4.99
CA GLY A 59 -12.00 17.37 5.28
C GLY A 59 -11.75 17.90 6.70
N SER A 60 -10.97 17.18 7.51
CA SER A 60 -10.57 17.58 8.87
C SER A 60 -9.05 17.68 8.97
N LEU A 61 -8.55 18.92 9.07
CA LEU A 61 -7.11 19.19 9.16
C LEU A 61 -6.45 18.43 10.32
N SER A 62 -7.11 18.35 11.48
CA SER A 62 -6.56 17.65 12.65
C SER A 62 -6.42 16.15 12.41
N LEU A 63 -7.38 15.54 11.69
CA LEU A 63 -7.33 14.12 11.36
C LEU A 63 -6.28 13.82 10.29
N ASP A 64 -6.18 14.67 9.27
CA ASP A 64 -5.16 14.55 8.22
C ASP A 64 -3.73 14.61 8.78
N LEU A 65 -3.51 15.52 9.75
CA LEU A 65 -2.26 15.61 10.50
C LEU A 65 -2.02 14.36 11.37
N ALA A 66 -3.06 13.87 12.06
CA ALA A 66 -2.94 12.68 12.91
C ALA A 66 -2.61 11.42 12.10
N LEU A 67 -3.08 11.32 10.86
CA LEU A 67 -2.76 10.24 9.93
C LEU A 67 -1.32 10.31 9.40
N GLY A 68 -0.65 11.46 9.51
CA GLY A 68 0.77 11.66 9.16
C GLY A 68 1.08 11.73 7.66
N ILE A 69 0.13 11.34 6.80
CA ILE A 69 0.26 11.38 5.34
C ILE A 69 -0.69 12.39 4.67
N GLY A 70 -1.36 13.22 5.47
CA GLY A 70 -2.27 14.27 4.98
C GLY A 70 -3.66 13.79 4.56
N GLY A 71 -4.05 12.57 4.90
CA GLY A 71 -5.39 12.05 4.60
C GLY A 71 -5.45 10.52 4.49
N LEU A 72 -6.50 10.02 3.85
CA LEU A 72 -6.71 8.60 3.59
C LEU A 72 -5.87 8.12 2.39
N PRO A 73 -5.11 7.03 2.51
CA PRO A 73 -4.25 6.55 1.42
C PRO A 73 -5.07 5.96 0.26
N LYS A 74 -4.76 6.39 -0.97
CA LYS A 74 -5.35 5.82 -2.18
C LYS A 74 -4.89 4.37 -2.42
N GLY A 75 -5.74 3.57 -3.04
CA GLY A 75 -5.47 2.16 -3.33
C GLY A 75 -5.43 1.25 -2.10
N ARG A 76 -6.00 1.71 -0.96
CA ARG A 76 -6.10 0.96 0.29
C ARG A 76 -7.55 0.90 0.76
N VAL A 77 -7.85 -0.09 1.60
CA VAL A 77 -9.13 -0.21 2.30
C VAL A 77 -9.02 0.52 3.62
N ILE A 78 -10.02 1.35 3.93
CA ILE A 78 -10.12 2.11 5.18
C ILE A 78 -11.43 1.74 5.86
N GLU A 79 -11.37 1.51 7.17
CA GLU A 79 -12.52 1.23 8.02
C GLU A 79 -12.75 2.41 8.98
N ILE A 80 -13.98 2.92 9.02
CA ILE A 80 -14.42 3.95 9.96
C ILE A 80 -15.54 3.33 10.80
N TYR A 81 -15.26 3.07 12.07
CA TYR A 81 -16.22 2.46 13.00
C TYR A 81 -16.47 3.37 14.22
N GLY A 82 -17.59 3.13 14.90
CA GLY A 82 -17.96 3.89 16.09
C GLY A 82 -19.46 3.85 16.37
N PRO A 83 -19.90 4.44 17.50
CA PRO A 83 -21.30 4.45 17.93
C PRO A 83 -22.26 5.03 16.88
N GLU A 84 -23.55 4.75 17.04
CA GLU A 84 -24.59 5.43 16.27
C GLU A 84 -24.50 6.95 16.47
N SER A 85 -24.77 7.71 15.41
CA SER A 85 -24.67 9.18 15.41
C SER A 85 -23.26 9.74 15.69
N SER A 86 -22.19 8.94 15.67
CA SER A 86 -20.81 9.43 15.87
C SER A 86 -20.22 10.19 14.67
N GLY A 87 -20.97 10.32 13.56
CA GLY A 87 -20.54 11.04 12.36
C GLY A 87 -19.82 10.20 11.31
N LYS A 88 -19.91 8.86 11.35
CA LYS A 88 -19.27 7.96 10.36
C LYS A 88 -19.61 8.34 8.91
N THR A 89 -20.91 8.42 8.61
CA THR A 89 -21.41 8.79 7.27
C THR A 89 -21.05 10.23 6.91
N THR A 90 -21.10 11.15 7.87
CA THR A 90 -20.67 12.55 7.65
C THR A 90 -19.19 12.62 7.26
N LEU A 91 -18.31 11.90 7.97
CA LEU A 91 -16.88 11.85 7.65
C LEU A 91 -16.64 11.22 6.26
N ALA A 92 -17.34 10.13 5.94
CA ALA A 92 -17.25 9.51 4.63
C ALA A 92 -17.68 10.46 3.51
N LEU A 93 -18.77 11.22 3.70
CA LEU A 93 -19.23 12.22 2.74
C LEU A 93 -18.27 13.42 2.62
N GLN A 94 -17.60 13.83 3.70
CA GLN A 94 -16.56 14.86 3.65
C GLN A 94 -15.34 14.40 2.82
N VAL A 95 -14.89 13.16 3.00
CA VAL A 95 -13.84 12.56 2.16
C VAL A 95 -14.26 12.54 0.69
N VAL A 96 -15.52 12.17 0.40
CA VAL A 96 -16.07 12.19 -0.96
C VAL A 96 -16.06 13.60 -1.55
N ALA A 97 -16.49 14.61 -0.79
CA ALA A 97 -16.45 16.00 -1.21
C ALA A 97 -15.00 16.47 -1.53
N GLU A 98 -14.03 16.14 -0.68
CA GLU A 98 -12.61 16.44 -0.94
C GLU A 98 -12.06 15.73 -2.18
N ALA A 99 -12.45 14.47 -2.39
CA ALA A 99 -12.10 13.74 -3.61
C ALA A 99 -12.70 14.40 -4.86
N GLN A 100 -13.97 14.81 -4.83
CA GLN A 100 -14.63 15.47 -5.97
C GLN A 100 -14.05 16.86 -6.24
N LYS A 101 -13.66 17.64 -5.21
CA LYS A 101 -12.98 18.94 -5.37
C LYS A 101 -11.69 18.84 -6.20
N THR A 102 -11.01 17.71 -6.13
CA THR A 102 -9.79 17.43 -6.90
C THR A 102 -10.07 16.74 -8.26
N GLY A 103 -11.34 16.69 -8.68
CA GLY A 103 -11.76 16.09 -9.95
C GLY A 103 -11.98 14.57 -9.91
N GLY A 104 -11.95 13.96 -8.71
CA GLY A 104 -12.23 12.55 -8.53
C GLY A 104 -13.72 12.21 -8.75
N ILE A 105 -13.97 10.96 -9.16
CA ILE A 105 -15.32 10.40 -9.27
C ILE A 105 -15.50 9.42 -8.12
N CYS A 106 -16.59 9.58 -7.36
CA CYS A 106 -16.90 8.75 -6.20
C CYS A 106 -18.17 7.94 -6.43
N GLY A 107 -18.19 6.72 -5.89
CA GLY A 107 -19.39 5.90 -5.76
C GLY A 107 -19.75 5.74 -4.29
N PHE A 108 -21.04 5.79 -3.97
CA PHE A 108 -21.53 5.56 -2.61
C PHE A 108 -22.50 4.37 -2.62
N ILE A 109 -22.22 3.35 -1.80
CA ILE A 109 -23.06 2.17 -1.66
C ILE A 109 -23.82 2.30 -0.35
N ASP A 110 -25.08 2.73 -0.42
CA ASP A 110 -25.94 2.90 0.75
C ASP A 110 -26.61 1.58 1.14
N ALA A 111 -25.91 0.76 1.91
CA ALA A 111 -26.43 -0.50 2.43
C ALA A 111 -27.44 -0.31 3.59
N GLU A 112 -27.42 0.84 4.26
CA GLU A 112 -28.32 1.15 5.38
C GLU A 112 -29.63 1.81 4.91
N HIS A 113 -29.73 2.17 3.63
CA HIS A 113 -30.84 2.91 3.03
C HIS A 113 -31.19 4.21 3.80
N ALA A 114 -30.16 4.90 4.31
CA ALA A 114 -30.29 6.04 5.21
C ALA A 114 -29.61 7.32 4.69
N LEU A 115 -29.07 7.31 3.47
CA LEU A 115 -28.41 8.47 2.90
C LEU A 115 -29.41 9.59 2.54
N ASP A 116 -29.16 10.81 3.03
CA ASP A 116 -29.89 12.02 2.65
C ASP A 116 -29.10 12.82 1.58
N PRO A 117 -29.59 12.89 0.33
CA PRO A 117 -28.94 13.66 -0.74
C PRO A 117 -28.87 15.18 -0.46
N VAL A 118 -29.85 15.73 0.26
CA VAL A 118 -29.87 17.16 0.62
C VAL A 118 -28.77 17.46 1.63
N TYR A 119 -28.57 16.58 2.61
CA TYR A 119 -27.47 16.70 3.56
C TYR A 119 -26.11 16.52 2.88
N ALA A 120 -25.96 15.51 2.00
CA ALA A 120 -24.73 15.31 1.24
C ALA A 120 -24.32 16.56 0.44
N LYS A 121 -25.28 17.19 -0.26
CA LYS A 121 -25.04 18.45 -0.98
C LYS A 121 -24.57 19.59 -0.06
N LYS A 122 -25.11 19.68 1.17
CA LYS A 122 -24.67 20.69 2.15
C LYS A 122 -23.24 20.43 2.65
N LEU A 123 -22.79 19.18 2.63
CA LEU A 123 -21.41 18.82 2.97
C LEU A 123 -20.41 19.09 1.82
N GLY A 124 -20.91 19.41 0.62
CA GLY A 124 -20.08 19.75 -0.54
C GLY A 124 -19.84 18.61 -1.53
N VAL A 125 -20.64 17.53 -1.42
CA VAL A 125 -20.71 16.43 -2.40
C VAL A 125 -21.41 16.85 -3.69
#